data_AF-A0A0Q3PFL6-F1
#
_entry.id   AF-A0A0Q3PFL6-F1
#
_cell.length_a   1.000
_cell.length_b   1.000
_cell.length_c   1.000
_cell.angle_alpha   90.00
_cell.angle_beta   90.00
_cell.angle_gamma   90.00
#
_symmetry.space_group_name_H-M   'P 1'
#
loop_
_entity.id
_entity.type
_entity.pdbx_description
1 polymer ?
#
loop_
_entity_poly.entity_id
_entity_poly.type
_entity_poly.pdbx_seq_one_letter_code
_entity_poly.pdbx_strand_id
1 'polypeptide(L)'
;MTRSRASLLAEMLLLGGGCLALLFWIIPTQTSEGGFGLSPAFLPNILAAAILLLVLADGVLRLTARRPESAYPAGFGALARSLAVAGFGAIVLAYAGVAASAALTPAAGMLALGERRPLPVLATSALLGGAFWLVFR
;
A
#
# COMPACT_ATOMS: atom_id res chain seq x y z
N MET A 1 11.25 -22.65 -4.86
CA MET A 1 10.92 -22.99 -3.45
C MET A 1 9.43 -22.85 -3.27
N THR A 2 8.73 -23.94 -2.99
CA THR A 2 7.30 -23.96 -2.67
C THR A 2 7.08 -23.38 -1.28
N ARG A 3 6.21 -22.37 -1.14
CA ARG A 3 5.89 -21.75 0.16
C ARG A 3 5.10 -22.72 1.05
N SER A 4 5.40 -22.73 2.34
CA SER A 4 4.64 -23.50 3.33
C SER A 4 3.38 -22.73 3.76
N ARG A 5 2.33 -23.45 4.16
CA ARG A 5 1.12 -22.82 4.73
C ARG A 5 1.41 -21.98 5.98
N ALA A 6 2.42 -22.36 6.76
CA ALA A 6 2.88 -21.58 7.91
C ALA A 6 3.42 -20.21 7.50
N SER A 7 4.12 -20.12 6.36
CA SER A 7 4.58 -18.84 5.82
C SER A 7 3.41 -17.94 5.41
N LEU A 8 2.35 -18.51 4.83
CA LEU A 8 1.15 -17.76 4.47
C LEU A 8 0.41 -17.24 5.70
N LEU A 9 0.25 -18.07 6.72
CA LEU A 9 -0.36 -17.65 7.98
C LEU A 9 0.46 -16.57 8.68
N ALA A 10 1.80 -16.68 8.67
CA ALA A 10 2.68 -15.65 9.21
C ALA A 10 2.56 -14.34 8.44
N GLU A 11 2.47 -14.37 7.11
CA GLU A 11 2.25 -13.19 6.27
C GLU A 11 0.89 -12.53 6.56
N MET A 12 -0.18 -13.32 6.63
CA MET A 12 -1.52 -12.82 6.98
C MET A 12 -1.56 -12.21 8.39
N LEU A 13 -0.92 -12.86 9.37
CA LEU A 13 -0.84 -12.36 10.74
C LEU A 13 -0.04 -11.06 10.81
N LEU A 14 1.06 -10.96 10.07
CA LEU A 14 1.92 -9.77 10.09
C LEU A 14 1.26 -8.59 9.38
N LEU A 15 0.70 -8.80 8.19
CA LEU A 15 0.02 -7.74 7.44
C LEU A 15 -1.32 -7.37 8.07
N GLY A 16 -2.12 -8.36 8.48
CA GLY A 16 -3.40 -8.14 9.14
C GLY A 16 -3.23 -7.51 10.51
N GLY A 17 -2.32 -8.05 11.32
CA GLY A 17 -1.95 -7.46 12.61
C GLY A 17 -1.40 -6.04 12.49
N GLY A 18 -0.57 -5.77 11.47
CA GLY A 18 -0.09 -4.43 11.15
C GLY A 18 -1.22 -3.46 10.80
N CYS A 19 -2.21 -3.89 9.99
CA CYS A 19 -3.37 -3.06 9.68
C CYS A 19 -4.25 -2.79 10.91
N LEU A 20 -4.44 -3.78 11.78
CA LEU A 20 -5.15 -3.59 13.05
C LEU A 20 -4.40 -2.62 13.96
N ALA A 21 -3.08 -2.74 14.07
CA ALA A 21 -2.25 -1.79 14.81
C ALA A 21 -2.35 -0.37 14.22
N LEU A 22 -2.39 -0.23 12.89
CA LEU A 22 -2.63 1.06 12.24
C LEU A 22 -3.99 1.66 12.65
N LEU A 23 -5.07 0.88 12.52
CA LEU A 23 -6.44 1.35 12.77
C LEU A 23 -6.71 1.71 14.23
N PHE A 24 -6.21 0.89 15.17
CA PHE A 24 -6.58 1.00 16.59
C PHE A 24 -5.52 1.68 17.46
N TRP A 25 -4.29 1.87 16.97
CA TRP A 25 -3.20 2.45 17.75
C TRP A 25 -2.48 3.57 17.02
N ILE A 26 -1.90 3.31 15.85
CA ILE A 26 -0.98 4.27 15.21
C ILE A 26 -1.74 5.46 14.64
N ILE A 27 -2.78 5.27 13.82
CA ILE A 27 -3.53 6.37 13.23
C ILE A 27 -4.15 7.25 14.32
N PRO A 28 -4.90 6.71 15.31
CA PRO A 28 -5.50 7.54 16.36
C PRO A 28 -4.48 8.34 17.18
N THR A 29 -3.27 7.82 17.41
CA THR A 29 -2.23 8.52 18.18
C THR A 29 -1.48 9.57 17.38
N GLN A 30 -1.51 9.50 16.04
CA GLN A 30 -0.79 10.42 15.15
C GLN A 30 -1.71 11.45 14.48
N THR A 31 -3.03 11.36 14.69
CA THR A 31 -4.00 12.32 14.16
C THR A 31 -4.68 13.07 15.29
N SER A 32 -4.50 14.39 15.34
CA SER A 32 -5.27 15.28 16.21
C SER A 32 -6.52 15.78 15.49
N GLU A 33 -7.59 16.07 16.24
CA GLU A 33 -8.77 16.71 15.66
C GLU A 33 -8.41 18.14 15.20
N GLY A 34 -8.64 18.40 13.91
CA GLY A 34 -8.26 19.67 13.28
C GLY A 34 -8.13 19.51 11.77
N GLY A 35 -9.21 19.79 11.04
CA GLY A 35 -9.23 19.73 9.58
C GLY A 35 -10.46 20.43 9.01
N PHE A 36 -10.33 21.01 7.82
CA PHE A 36 -11.45 21.59 7.07
C PHE A 36 -12.29 20.46 6.47
N GLY A 37 -13.40 20.09 7.12
CA GLY A 37 -14.49 19.27 6.56
C GLY A 37 -14.35 17.75 6.64
N LEU A 38 -13.14 17.18 6.78
CA LEU A 38 -12.91 15.76 7.02
C LEU A 38 -11.91 15.54 8.17
N SER A 39 -12.12 14.49 8.96
CA SER A 39 -11.16 14.08 9.99
C SER A 39 -9.82 13.73 9.33
N PRO A 40 -8.68 14.21 9.85
CA PRO A 40 -7.35 13.81 9.38
C PRO A 40 -7.11 12.29 9.41
N ALA A 41 -7.84 11.56 10.27
CA ALA A 41 -7.81 10.11 10.36
C ALA A 41 -8.63 9.39 9.29
N PHE A 42 -9.56 10.08 8.62
CA PHE A 42 -10.52 9.46 7.71
C PHE A 42 -9.83 8.70 6.56
N LEU A 43 -8.96 9.38 5.82
CA LEU A 43 -8.29 8.77 4.67
C LEU A 43 -7.32 7.64 5.10
N PRO A 44 -6.43 7.82 6.11
CA PRO A 44 -5.62 6.72 6.62
C PRO A 44 -6.44 5.51 7.05
N ASN A 45 -7.58 5.72 7.74
CA ASN A 45 -8.44 4.62 8.19
C ASN A 45 -9.06 3.86 7.03
N ILE A 46 -9.56 4.55 5.99
CA ILE A 46 -10.11 3.88 4.80
C ILE A 46 -9.04 3.07 4.09
N LEU A 47 -7.83 3.61 3.93
CA LEU A 47 -6.73 2.90 3.28
C LEU A 47 -6.31 1.66 4.09
N ALA A 48 -6.14 1.78 5.41
CA ALA A 48 -5.78 0.66 6.27
C ALA A 48 -6.87 -0.43 6.28
N ALA A 49 -8.15 -0.04 6.30
CA ALA A 49 -9.27 -0.97 6.22
C ALA A 49 -9.34 -1.66 4.84
N ALA A 50 -9.14 -0.93 3.75
CA ALA A 50 -9.12 -1.51 2.40
C ALA A 50 -7.96 -2.51 2.24
N ILE A 51 -6.76 -2.16 2.73
CA ILE A 51 -5.61 -3.07 2.72
C ILE A 51 -5.91 -4.32 3.57
N LEU A 52 -6.48 -4.16 4.77
CA LEU A 52 -6.86 -5.29 5.62
C LEU A 52 -7.83 -6.24 4.88
N LEU A 53 -8.85 -5.70 4.23
CA LEU A 53 -9.80 -6.48 3.43
C LEU A 53 -9.12 -7.23 2.28
N LEU A 54 -8.22 -6.56 1.56
CA LEU A 54 -7.47 -7.18 0.46
C LEU A 54 -6.55 -8.30 0.96
N VAL A 55 -5.85 -8.09 2.08
CA VAL A 55 -4.99 -9.10 2.71
C VAL A 55 -5.80 -10.32 3.14
N LEU A 56 -6.97 -10.11 3.76
CA LEU A 56 -7.85 -11.20 4.17
C LEU A 56 -8.40 -11.96 2.95
N ALA A 57 -8.88 -11.24 1.93
CA ALA A 57 -9.41 -11.84 0.72
C ALA A 57 -8.34 -12.65 -0.03
N ASP A 58 -7.15 -12.07 -0.23
CA ASP A 58 -6.01 -12.75 -0.87
C ASP A 58 -5.58 -13.98 -0.06
N GLY A 59 -5.49 -13.87 1.27
CA GLY A 59 -5.18 -15.00 2.15
C GLY A 59 -6.19 -16.14 2.05
N VAL A 60 -7.50 -15.83 2.04
CA VAL A 60 -8.56 -16.84 1.88
C VAL A 60 -8.50 -17.50 0.50
N LEU A 61 -8.28 -16.71 -0.56
CA LEU A 61 -8.14 -17.23 -1.93
C LEU A 61 -6.92 -18.17 -2.05
N ARG A 62 -5.81 -17.82 -1.42
CA ARG A 62 -4.58 -18.64 -1.41
C ARG A 62 -4.72 -19.92 -0.58
N LEU A 63 -5.42 -19.85 0.56
CA LEU A 63 -5.67 -21.04 1.38
C LEU A 63 -6.61 -22.04 0.69
N THR A 64 -7.57 -21.55 -0.10
CA THR A 64 -8.51 -22.38 -0.85
C THR A 64 -7.92 -22.90 -2.17
N ALA A 65 -7.07 -22.11 -2.83
CA ALA A 65 -6.37 -22.51 -4.03
C ALA A 65 -5.20 -23.46 -3.72
N ARG A 66 -5.29 -24.74 -4.11
CA ARG A 66 -4.16 -25.70 -4.03
C ARG A 66 -3.07 -25.45 -5.08
N ARG A 67 -2.87 -24.21 -5.53
CA ARG A 67 -1.92 -23.89 -6.59
C ARG A 67 -0.54 -23.54 -6.02
N PRO A 68 0.56 -23.97 -6.66
CA PRO A 68 1.89 -23.50 -6.30
C PRO A 68 1.97 -22.00 -6.55
N GLU A 69 2.23 -21.23 -5.48
CA GLU A 69 2.39 -19.78 -5.56
C GLU A 69 3.72 -19.38 -6.21
N SER A 70 3.68 -18.29 -6.98
CA SER A 70 4.90 -17.60 -7.40
C SER A 70 5.61 -17.05 -6.16
N ALA A 71 6.89 -17.35 -6.01
CA ALA A 71 7.69 -16.77 -4.94
C ALA A 71 7.82 -15.25 -5.16
N TYR A 72 7.34 -14.46 -4.21
CA TYR A 72 7.62 -13.03 -4.19
C TYR A 72 9.13 -12.78 -4.10
N PRO A 73 9.61 -11.63 -4.61
CA PRO A 73 10.97 -11.18 -4.35
C PRO A 73 11.20 -11.16 -2.83
N ALA A 74 12.16 -11.94 -2.36
CA ALA A 74 12.45 -12.12 -0.94
C ALA A 74 13.85 -11.57 -0.59
N GLY A 75 14.07 -11.34 0.70
CA GLY A 75 15.37 -10.90 1.23
C GLY A 75 15.55 -9.37 1.23
N PHE A 76 16.77 -8.95 1.60
CA PHE A 76 17.08 -7.55 1.88
C PHE A 76 16.88 -6.62 0.68
N GLY A 77 17.08 -7.13 -0.54
CA GLY A 77 16.85 -6.35 -1.76
C GLY A 77 15.37 -5.98 -1.98
N ALA A 78 14.43 -6.84 -1.60
CA ALA A 78 13.01 -6.53 -1.67
C ALA A 78 12.64 -5.46 -0.64
N LEU A 79 13.13 -5.61 0.59
CA LEU A 79 12.97 -4.61 1.65
C LEU A 79 13.54 -3.25 1.24
N ALA A 80 14.76 -3.22 0.68
CA ALA A 80 15.41 -2.00 0.23
C ALA A 80 14.60 -1.30 -0.88
N ARG A 81 14.01 -2.04 -1.83
CA ARG A 81 13.13 -1.47 -2.86
C ARG A 81 11.85 -0.90 -2.26
N SER A 82 11.21 -1.62 -1.33
CA SER A 82 10.01 -1.14 -0.64
C SER A 82 10.29 0.14 0.15
N LEU A 83 11.42 0.18 0.87
CA LEU A 83 11.87 1.37 1.60
C LEU A 83 12.21 2.53 0.66
N ALA A 84 12.84 2.26 -0.48
CA ALA A 84 13.15 3.28 -1.47
C ALA A 84 11.87 3.90 -2.07
N VAL A 85 10.87 3.07 -2.40
CA VAL A 85 9.58 3.56 -2.91
C VAL A 85 8.83 4.35 -1.84
N ALA A 86 8.81 3.86 -0.59
CA ALA A 86 8.18 4.57 0.52
C ALA A 86 8.87 5.92 0.80
N GLY A 87 10.21 5.93 0.83
CA GLY A 87 11.02 7.13 1.01
C GLY A 87 10.82 8.13 -0.13
N PHE A 88 10.79 7.66 -1.38
CA PHE A 88 10.48 8.49 -2.54
C PHE A 88 9.08 9.12 -2.41
N GLY A 89 8.06 8.32 -2.06
CA GLY A 89 6.70 8.84 -1.88
C GLY A 89 6.60 9.88 -0.77
N ALA A 90 7.33 9.69 0.33
CA ALA A 90 7.43 10.65 1.42
C ALA A 90 8.10 11.96 1.00
N ILE A 91 9.19 11.88 0.22
CA ILE A 91 9.88 13.06 -0.34
C ILE A 91 8.93 13.81 -1.29
N VAL A 92 8.28 13.13 -2.23
CA VAL A 92 7.33 13.76 -3.16
C VAL A 92 6.17 14.40 -2.40
N LEU A 93 5.65 13.74 -1.37
CA LEU A 93 4.59 14.30 -0.53
C LEU A 93 5.05 15.60 0.15
N ALA A 94 6.27 15.63 0.68
CA ALA A 94 6.82 16.78 1.38
C ALA A 94 7.04 18.01 0.48
N TYR A 95 7.45 17.80 -0.79
CA TYR A 95 7.84 18.89 -1.69
C TYR A 95 6.84 19.22 -2.80
N ALA A 96 6.02 18.26 -3.23
CA ALA A 96 5.10 18.39 -4.37
C ALA A 96 3.63 18.14 -4.00
N GLY A 97 3.35 17.82 -2.73
CA GLY A 97 2.00 17.67 -2.20
C GLY A 97 1.34 16.32 -2.51
N VAL A 98 0.09 16.20 -2.07
CA VAL A 98 -0.65 14.93 -2.03
C VAL A 98 -0.92 14.37 -3.42
N ALA A 99 -1.39 15.19 -4.36
CA ALA A 99 -1.74 14.73 -5.71
C ALA A 99 -0.50 14.23 -6.49
N ALA A 100 0.63 14.92 -6.39
CA ALA A 100 1.88 14.48 -7.01
C ALA A 100 2.38 13.18 -6.38
N SER A 101 2.32 13.06 -5.05
CA SER A 101 2.70 11.82 -4.35
C SER A 101 1.80 10.65 -4.75
N ALA A 102 0.49 10.86 -4.86
CA ALA A 102 -0.48 9.87 -5.30
C ALA A 102 -0.26 9.43 -6.76
N ALA A 103 0.26 10.30 -7.63
CA ALA A 103 0.57 9.96 -9.02
C ALA A 103 1.90 9.19 -9.14
N LEU A 104 2.95 9.68 -8.47
CA LEU A 104 4.32 9.21 -8.70
C LEU A 104 4.68 7.97 -7.87
N THR A 105 4.17 7.86 -6.64
CA THR A 105 4.52 6.73 -5.75
C THR A 105 4.06 5.38 -6.30
N PRO A 106 2.82 5.23 -6.80
CA PRO A 106 2.36 3.98 -7.40
C PRO A 106 3.14 3.63 -8.67
N ALA A 107 3.44 4.61 -9.54
CA ALA A 107 4.29 4.39 -10.71
C ALA A 107 5.69 3.88 -10.31
N ALA A 108 6.33 4.54 -9.34
CA ALA A 108 7.62 4.10 -8.82
C ALA A 108 7.54 2.67 -8.25
N GLY A 109 6.46 2.34 -7.54
CA GLY A 109 6.20 0.99 -7.03
C GLY A 109 6.06 -0.05 -8.15
N MET A 110 5.25 0.25 -9.18
CA MET A 110 5.07 -0.63 -10.35
C MET A 110 6.40 -0.87 -11.08
N LEU A 111 7.19 0.19 -11.30
CA LEU A 111 8.52 0.09 -11.91
C LEU A 111 9.49 -0.70 -11.04
N ALA A 112 9.47 -0.51 -9.71
CA ALA A 112 10.30 -1.25 -8.77
C ALA A 112 9.96 -2.75 -8.70
N LEU A 113 8.70 -3.09 -8.95
CA LEU A 113 8.21 -4.47 -9.10
C LEU A 113 8.49 -5.06 -10.50
N GLY A 114 9.03 -4.27 -11.41
CA GLY A 114 9.40 -4.71 -12.76
C GLY A 114 8.29 -4.64 -13.78
N GLU A 115 7.16 -3.96 -13.49
CA GLU A 115 6.17 -3.65 -14.51
C GLU A 115 6.78 -2.69 -15.53
N ARG A 116 6.77 -3.07 -16.81
CA ARG A 116 7.37 -2.31 -17.91
C ARG A 116 6.34 -1.83 -18.91
N ARG A 117 5.08 -2.24 -18.77
CA ARG A 117 3.99 -1.83 -19.65
C ARG A 117 3.65 -0.37 -19.34
N PRO A 118 3.82 0.56 -20.29
CA PRO A 118 3.61 1.99 -20.02
C PRO A 118 2.13 2.29 -19.74
N LEU A 119 1.21 1.59 -20.40
CA LEU A 119 -0.22 1.89 -20.29
C LEU A 119 -0.78 1.65 -18.86
N PRO A 120 -0.55 0.50 -18.20
CA PRO A 120 -0.92 0.31 -16.80
C PRO A 120 -0.29 1.33 -15.84
N VAL A 121 0.99 1.67 -16.05
CA VAL A 121 1.71 2.62 -15.20
C VAL A 121 1.10 4.01 -15.31
N LEU A 122 0.96 4.52 -16.54
CA LEU A 122 0.39 5.84 -16.79
C LEU A 122 -1.08 5.93 -16.38
N ALA A 123 -1.87 4.89 -16.65
CA ALA A 123 -3.28 4.86 -16.27
C ALA A 123 -3.45 4.90 -14.75
N THR A 124 -2.68 4.11 -14.01
CA THR A 124 -2.74 4.09 -12.54
C THR A 124 -2.30 5.42 -11.94
N SER A 125 -1.20 5.99 -12.45
CA SER A 125 -0.71 7.31 -12.03
C SER A 125 -1.70 8.43 -12.33
N ALA A 126 -2.28 8.46 -13.53
CA ALA A 126 -3.24 9.48 -13.92
C ALA A 126 -4.55 9.36 -13.13
N LEU A 127 -5.03 8.13 -12.90
CA LEU A 127 -6.23 7.87 -12.11
C LEU A 127 -6.04 8.35 -10.68
N LEU A 128 -4.98 7.91 -10.00
CA LEU A 128 -4.75 8.24 -8.59
C LEU A 128 -4.38 9.71 -8.42
N GLY A 129 -3.47 10.24 -9.24
CA GLY A 129 -3.13 11.66 -9.24
C GLY A 129 -4.34 12.55 -9.51
N GLY A 130 -5.14 12.21 -10.52
CA GLY A 130 -6.35 12.95 -10.88
C GLY A 130 -7.43 12.91 -9.81
N ALA A 131 -7.68 11.74 -9.22
CA ALA A 131 -8.65 11.59 -8.13
C ALA A 131 -8.25 12.45 -6.91
N PHE A 132 -6.98 12.39 -6.51
CA PHE A 132 -6.48 13.20 -5.40
C PHE A 132 -6.44 14.69 -5.74
N TRP A 133 -6.11 15.06 -6.97
CA TRP A 133 -6.19 16.46 -7.42
C TRP A 133 -7.60 17.02 -7.32
N LEU A 134 -8.62 16.24 -7.67
CA LEU A 134 -10.02 16.67 -7.57
C LEU A 134 -10.49 16.83 -6.13
N VAL A 135 -10.01 16.00 -5.21
CA VAL A 135 -10.42 16.01 -3.79
C VAL A 135 -9.68 17.07 -2.98
N PHE A 136 -8.41 17.33 -3.31
CA PHE A 136 -7.52 18.22 -2.54
C PHE A 136 -7.20 19.56 -3.25
N ARG A 137 -7.99 19.92 -4.27
CA ARG A 137 -8.04 21.28 -4.83
C ARG A 137 -8.73 22.23 -3.86
#